data_AF-A0A1H3KKQ1-F1
#
_entry.id   AF-A0A1H3KKQ1-F1
#
_cell.length_a   1.000
_cell.length_b   1.000
_cell.length_c   1.000
_cell.angle_alpha   90.00
_cell.angle_beta   90.00
_cell.angle_gamma   90.00
#
_symmetry.space_group_name_H-M   'P 1'
#
loop_
_entity.id
_entity.type
_entity.pdbx_description
1 polymer ?
#
loop_
_entity_poly.entity_id
_entity_poly.type
_entity_poly.pdbx_seq_one_letter_code
_entity_poly.pdbx_strand_id
1 'polypeptide(L)' 'MDDFEHLSQHVRHELSRLYRNGEITKKQLMEQMKNGWFDHERMKIKEKFLKWIKKENYS' A
#
# COMPACT_ATOMS: atom_id res chain seq x y z
N MET A 1 -16.48 11.10 -15.92
CA MET A 1 -15.61 9.91 -15.82
C MET A 1 -14.60 10.24 -14.74
N ASP A 2 -14.99 9.99 -13.49
CA ASP A 2 -14.11 9.60 -12.40
C ASP A 2 -12.89 10.49 -12.10
N ASP A 3 -13.17 11.68 -11.57
CA ASP A 3 -12.25 12.55 -10.84
C ASP A 3 -11.83 11.91 -9.50
N PHE A 4 -11.16 10.76 -9.56
CA PHE A 4 -10.54 10.15 -8.38
C PHE A 4 -9.16 10.77 -8.17
N GLU A 5 -9.11 11.81 -7.33
CA GLU A 5 -7.90 12.46 -6.86
C GLU A 5 -6.91 11.43 -6.33
N HIS A 6 -5.80 11.27 -7.05
CA HIS A 6 -4.70 10.43 -6.61
C HIS A 6 -4.08 11.07 -5.36
N LEU A 7 -3.95 10.31 -4.26
CA LEU A 7 -3.15 10.76 -3.13
C LEU A 7 -1.75 11.15 -3.61
N SER A 8 -1.37 12.40 -3.37
CA SER A 8 -0.09 12.92 -3.84
C SER A 8 1.06 12.05 -3.30
N GLN A 9 2.11 11.88 -4.11
CA GLN A 9 3.28 11.07 -3.74
C GLN A 9 3.89 11.49 -2.40
N HIS A 10 3.80 12.78 -2.08
CA HIS A 10 4.23 13.34 -0.80
C HIS A 10 3.51 12.71 0.39
N VAL A 11 2.17 12.65 0.36
CA VAL A 11 1.37 12.08 1.44
C VAL A 11 1.67 10.59 1.63
N ARG A 12 1.91 9.86 0.52
CA ARG A 12 2.29 8.44 0.57
C ARG A 12 3.63 8.22 1.27
N HIS A 13 4.62 9.06 0.98
CA HIS A 13 5.93 8.99 1.62
C HIS A 13 5.85 9.34 3.11
N GLU A 14 5.06 10.34 3.47
CA GLU A 14 4.90 10.78 4.85
C GLU A 14 4.22 9.70 5.71
N LEU A 15 3.10 9.13 5.24
CA LEU A 15 2.44 8.02 5.92
C LEU A 15 3.35 6.78 6.07
N SER A 16 4.14 6.49 5.04
CA SER A 16 5.12 5.39 5.11
C SER A 16 6.21 5.66 6.14
N ARG A 17 6.67 6.91 6.26
CA ARG A 17 7.65 7.34 7.26
C ARG A 17 7.09 7.20 8.68
N LEU A 18 5.88 7.73 8.93
CA LEU A 18 5.20 7.63 10.22
C LEU A 18 5.03 6.16 10.66
N TYR A 19 4.66 5.27 9.73
CA TYR A 19 4.54 3.84 10.03
C TYR A 19 5.89 3.20 10.36
N ARG A 20 6.95 3.51 9.62
CA ARG A 20 8.31 2.99 9.89
C ARG A 20 8.86 3.48 11.22
N ASN A 21 8.50 4.69 11.62
CA ASN A 21 8.88 5.27 12.91
C ASN A 21 8.05 4.73 14.08
N GLY A 22 6.97 3.98 13.82
CA GLY A 22 6.03 3.49 14.84
C GLY A 22 5.08 4.56 15.37
N GLU A 23 5.03 5.75 14.75
CA GLU A 23 4.16 6.86 15.13
C GLU A 23 2.69 6.58 14.81
N ILE A 24 2.43 5.77 13.78
CA ILE A 24 1.09 5.27 13.46
C ILE A 24 1.07 3.75 13.39
N THR A 25 -0.05 3.16 13.80
CA THR A 25 -0.25 1.72 13.69
C THR A 25 -0.53 1.31 12.25
N LYS A 26 -0.31 0.03 11.95
CA LYS A 26 -0.71 -0.58 10.67
C LYS A 26 -2.19 -0.33 10.36
N LYS A 27 -3.07 -0.35 11.36
CA LYS A 27 -4.50 -0.11 11.17
C LYS A 27 -4.76 1.34 10.74
N GLN A 28 -4.16 2.31 11.45
CA GLN A 28 -4.28 3.73 11.10
C GLN A 28 -3.68 4.05 9.73
N LEU A 29 -2.52 3.48 9.40
CA LEU A 29 -1.94 3.58 8.06
C LEU A 29 -2.95 3.09 7.01
N MET A 30 -3.57 1.93 7.24
CA MET A 30 -4.54 1.34 6.32
C MET A 30 -5.83 2.16 6.22
N GLU A 31 -6.32 2.74 7.31
CA GLU A 31 -7.49 3.61 7.29
C GLU A 31 -7.22 4.91 6.51
N GLN A 32 -6.05 5.52 6.72
CA GLN A 32 -5.61 6.69 5.95
C GLN A 32 -5.41 6.36 4.46
N MET A 33 -4.96 5.14 4.15
CA MET A 33 -4.81 4.65 2.79
C MET A 33 -6.11 4.19 2.12
N LYS A 34 -7.12 3.77 2.90
CA LYS A 34 -8.41 3.29 2.40
C LYS A 34 -9.19 4.38 1.67
N ASN A 35 -8.91 5.64 1.99
CA ASN A 35 -9.55 6.80 1.36
C ASN A 35 -8.85 7.29 0.09
N GLY A 36 -7.77 6.65 -0.37
CA GLY A 36 -7.17 7.03 -1.64
C GLY A 36 -6.25 5.95 -2.20
N TRP A 37 -6.62 5.42 -3.38
CA TRP A 37 -5.79 4.86 -4.45
C TRP A 37 -4.66 3.82 -4.15
N PHE A 38 -4.30 3.57 -2.91
CA PHE A 38 -3.16 2.73 -2.55
C PHE A 38 -3.54 1.24 -2.52
N ASP A 39 -4.83 0.93 -2.47
CA ASP A 39 -5.30 -0.45 -2.50
C ASP A 39 -4.97 -1.12 -3.84
N HIS A 40 -5.10 -0.40 -4.96
CA HIS A 40 -4.86 -0.99 -6.29
C HIS A 40 -3.38 -1.24 -6.60
N GLU A 41 -2.47 -0.29 -6.31
CA GLU A 41 -1.03 -0.52 -6.48
C GLU A 41 -0.50 -1.55 -5.49
N ARG A 42 -0.95 -1.51 -4.23
CA ARG A 42 -0.59 -2.52 -3.24
C ARG A 42 -1.13 -3.90 -3.60
N MET A 43 -2.34 -4.00 -4.13
CA MET A 43 -2.90 -5.26 -4.66
C MET A 43 -1.99 -5.80 -5.77
N LYS A 44 -1.56 -4.98 -6.72
CA LYS A 44 -0.62 -5.40 -7.78
C LYS A 44 0.72 -5.90 -7.24
N ILE A 45 1.28 -5.20 -6.25
CA ILE A 45 2.53 -5.63 -5.59
C ILE A 45 2.32 -6.94 -4.82
N LYS A 46 1.21 -7.04 -4.07
CA LYS A 46 0.83 -8.25 -3.32
C LYS A 46 0.61 -9.44 -4.26
N GLU A 47 -0.03 -9.25 -5.40
CA GLU A 47 -0.21 -10.28 -6.42
C GLU A 47 1.11 -10.75 -7.01
N LYS A 48 2.03 -9.82 -7.35
CA LYS A 48 3.37 -10.17 -7.83
C LYS A 48 4.16 -10.96 -6.76
N PHE A 49 4.10 -10.53 -5.51
CA PHE A 49 4.77 -11.19 -4.40
C PHE A 49 4.21 -12.60 -4.14
N LEU A 50 2.88 -12.77 -4.16
CA LEU A 50 2.23 -14.07 -4.01
C LEU A 50 2.58 -15.02 -5.17
N LYS A 51 2.65 -14.52 -6.41
CA LYS A 51 3.12 -15.32 -7.56
C LYS A 51 4.56 -15.76 -7.38
N TRP A 52 5.42 -14.91 -6.82
CA TRP A 52 6.81 -15.23 -6.56
C TRP A 52 6.97 -16.29 -5.46
N ILE A 53 6.30 -16.15 -4.31
CA ILE A 53 6.29 -17.15 -3.23
C ILE A 53 5.77 -18.51 -3.72
N LYS A 54 4.70 -18.53 -4.52
CA LYS A 54 4.18 -19.77 -5.10
C LYS A 54 5.19 -20.43 -6.04
N LYS A 55 6.05 -19.67 -6.71
CA LYS A 55 7.09 -20.21 -7.58
C LYS A 55 8.22 -20.87 -6.78
N GLU A 56 8.58 -20.33 -5.62
CA GLU A 56 9.64 -20.90 -4.77
C GLU A 56 9.20 -22.15 -3.99
N ASN A 57 7.90 -22.32 -3.69
CA ASN A 57 7.39 -23.49 -2.97
C ASN A 57 7.15 -24.74 -3.85
N TYR A 58 7.46 -24.68 -5.15
CA TYR A 58 7.31 -25.79 -6.10
C TYR A 58 8.63 -26.18 -6.80
N SER A 59 9.79 -25.85 -6.19
CA SER A 59 11.11 -26.33 -6.62
C SER A 59 11.74 -27.23 -5.57
#